data_AF-A0A7V1K338-F1
#
_entry.id   AF-A0A7V1K338-F1
#
_cell.length_a   1.000
_cell.length_b   1.000
_cell.length_c   1.000
_cell.angle_alpha   90.00
_cell.angle_beta   90.00
_cell.angle_gamma   90.00
#
_symmetry.space_group_name_H-M   'P 1'
#
loop_
_entity.id
_entity.type
_entity.pdbx_description
1 polymer ?
#
loop_
_entity_poly.entity_id
_entity_poly.type
_entity_poly.pdbx_seq_one_letter_code
_entity_poly.pdbx_strand_id
1 'polypeptide(L)'
;YEDAYPHDNKSFPTSTTCDGCHFTGYMSTGKREELSISCESCHGPGSKHIKDPKNAIFKASLSDPMRTNEVCFQCHMRNRDKRMETQDATSKDLWMDAKDYPDGYEPGKPLINYKLPAPFSPGEETKEFWANGAAKKNRTQGNEYIHDRMYKHGITCINCHNPHKLTNTAKKPEGNDACMKCHAFGSIIGPHQDRLEDHTQHKANSKGSLCIECHMPKTAKHTGKSPFTVRSHLFTFTYPAQTKAYGMPPETNACYACHKDRTLKSLQDDLKNWGKLEWEKLELSNTSF
;
A
#
# COMPACT_ATOMS: atom_id res chain seq x y z
N TYR A 1 12.59 14.66 -6.95
CA TYR A 1 11.84 14.19 -8.13
C TYR A 1 11.01 15.25 -8.78
N GLU A 2 10.56 16.27 -8.04
CA GLU A 2 9.98 17.45 -8.66
C GLU A 2 10.92 18.05 -9.70
N ASP A 3 12.19 18.18 -9.32
CA ASP A 3 13.26 18.65 -10.22
C ASP A 3 13.74 17.63 -11.27
N ALA A 4 13.06 16.48 -11.44
CA ALA A 4 13.42 15.50 -12.47
C ALA A 4 12.59 15.65 -13.74
N TYR A 5 11.46 16.38 -13.70
CA TYR A 5 10.53 16.50 -14.83
C TYR A 5 9.83 17.86 -14.88
N PRO A 6 9.31 18.27 -16.04
CA PRO A 6 8.45 19.43 -16.14
C PRO A 6 7.15 19.23 -15.35
N HIS A 7 6.57 20.34 -14.88
CA HIS A 7 5.32 20.36 -14.12
C HIS A 7 4.08 20.50 -15.02
N ASP A 8 4.28 20.50 -16.33
CA ASP A 8 3.22 20.45 -17.32
C ASP A 8 2.98 18.99 -17.73
N ASN A 9 1.79 18.48 -17.45
CA ASN A 9 1.39 17.11 -17.77
C ASN A 9 1.52 16.77 -19.26
N LYS A 10 1.51 17.76 -20.17
CA LYS A 10 1.66 17.53 -21.62
C LYS A 10 3.11 17.27 -22.04
N SER A 11 4.08 17.73 -21.26
CA SER A 11 5.51 17.53 -21.51
C SER A 11 6.12 16.41 -20.66
N PHE A 12 5.30 15.74 -19.84
CA PHE A 12 5.73 14.66 -18.96
C PHE A 12 6.02 13.37 -19.76
N PRO A 13 7.26 12.84 -19.75
CA PRO A 13 7.63 11.70 -20.58
C PRO A 13 7.01 10.39 -20.04
N THR A 14 6.11 9.75 -20.78
CA THR A 14 5.49 8.50 -20.30
C THR A 14 6.46 7.32 -20.29
N SER A 15 7.43 7.32 -21.22
CA SER A 15 8.45 6.28 -21.37
C SER A 15 9.29 6.04 -20.09
N THR A 16 9.63 7.08 -19.36
CA THR A 16 10.46 6.98 -18.15
C THR A 16 9.64 6.99 -16.85
N THR A 17 8.35 7.35 -16.91
CA THR A 17 7.53 7.56 -15.70
C THR A 17 6.37 6.58 -15.55
N CYS A 18 5.84 6.06 -16.66
CA CYS A 18 4.60 5.29 -16.68
C CYS A 18 4.83 3.91 -17.30
N ASP A 19 5.52 3.86 -18.44
CA ASP A 19 5.45 2.72 -19.35
C ASP A 19 5.97 1.43 -18.72
N GLY A 20 7.03 1.49 -17.90
CA GLY A 20 7.53 0.30 -17.20
C GLY A 20 6.48 -0.38 -16.33
N CYS A 21 5.62 0.37 -15.66
CA CYS A 21 4.55 -0.20 -14.83
C CYS A 21 3.27 -0.53 -15.61
N HIS A 22 3.15 -0.13 -16.87
CA HIS A 22 1.89 -0.15 -17.63
C HIS A 22 1.96 -0.96 -18.94
N PHE A 23 3.16 -1.37 -19.38
CA PHE A 23 3.36 -2.20 -20.55
C PHE A 23 4.31 -3.35 -20.24
N THR A 24 3.88 -4.55 -20.61
CA THR A 24 4.69 -5.75 -20.43
C THR A 24 5.95 -5.67 -21.29
N GLY A 25 7.08 -6.14 -20.73
CA GLY A 25 8.40 -6.09 -21.37
C GLY A 25 9.14 -4.76 -21.22
N TYR A 26 8.46 -3.66 -20.93
CA TYR A 26 9.07 -2.33 -20.98
C TYR A 26 10.20 -2.12 -19.97
N MET A 27 10.05 -2.64 -18.74
CA MET A 27 11.12 -2.55 -17.73
C MET A 27 12.41 -3.22 -18.22
N SER A 28 12.33 -4.32 -18.96
CA SER A 28 13.49 -5.10 -19.38
C SER A 28 14.04 -4.70 -20.75
N THR A 29 13.19 -4.28 -21.69
CA THR A 29 13.58 -4.02 -23.09
C THR A 29 13.52 -2.54 -23.49
N GLY A 30 12.88 -1.69 -22.69
CA GLY A 30 12.56 -0.32 -23.07
C GLY A 30 11.50 -0.20 -24.18
N LYS A 31 10.81 -1.30 -24.51
CA LYS A 31 9.76 -1.35 -25.55
C LYS A 31 8.46 -1.86 -24.98
N ARG A 32 7.35 -1.41 -25.58
CA ARG A 32 5.99 -1.89 -25.26
C ARG A 32 5.75 -3.20 -26.02
N GLU A 33 6.24 -4.31 -25.48
CA GLU A 33 6.14 -5.62 -26.14
C GLU A 33 4.68 -6.09 -26.17
N GLU A 34 3.94 -5.87 -25.07
CA GLU A 34 2.50 -6.12 -25.02
C GLU A 34 1.74 -4.97 -24.35
N LEU A 35 0.45 -4.89 -24.66
CA LEU A 35 -0.45 -3.91 -24.05
C LEU A 35 -0.74 -4.29 -22.59
N SER A 36 -0.73 -3.30 -21.70
CA SER A 36 -1.11 -3.46 -20.30
C SER A 36 -0.20 -4.43 -19.51
N ILE A 37 -0.67 -4.84 -18.33
CA ILE A 37 -0.02 -5.82 -17.47
C ILE A 37 -0.49 -7.21 -17.88
N SER A 38 0.37 -7.94 -18.57
CA SER A 38 0.16 -9.31 -19.04
C SER A 38 0.94 -10.32 -18.19
N CYS A 39 0.88 -11.59 -18.58
CA CYS A 39 1.53 -12.72 -17.92
C CYS A 39 3.00 -12.43 -17.58
N GLU A 40 3.77 -11.93 -18.54
CA GLU A 40 5.22 -11.78 -18.40
C GLU A 40 5.62 -10.65 -17.44
N SER A 41 4.75 -9.68 -17.16
CA SER A 41 5.02 -8.66 -16.12
C SER A 41 5.19 -9.28 -14.73
N CYS A 42 4.49 -10.39 -14.48
CA CYS A 42 4.55 -11.09 -13.20
C CYS A 42 5.35 -12.39 -13.27
N HIS A 43 5.43 -13.03 -14.43
CA HIS A 43 6.06 -14.34 -14.59
C HIS A 43 7.43 -14.29 -15.28
N GLY A 44 7.84 -13.13 -15.78
CA GLY A 44 9.06 -12.95 -16.58
C GLY A 44 8.89 -13.44 -18.03
N PRO A 45 9.94 -13.29 -18.87
CA PRO A 45 9.87 -13.63 -20.29
C PRO A 45 9.61 -15.13 -20.54
N GLY A 46 8.57 -15.45 -21.30
CA GLY A 46 8.11 -16.80 -21.64
C GLY A 46 8.75 -17.39 -22.90
N SER A 47 9.63 -16.64 -23.59
CA SER A 47 10.20 -17.05 -24.89
C SER A 47 10.99 -18.38 -24.86
N LYS A 48 11.58 -18.74 -23.72
CA LYS A 48 12.20 -20.08 -23.50
C LYS A 48 11.16 -21.13 -23.12
N HIS A 49 10.20 -20.73 -22.28
CA HIS A 49 9.13 -21.60 -21.79
C HIS A 49 8.24 -22.16 -22.91
N ILE A 50 7.91 -21.32 -23.90
CA ILE A 50 7.10 -21.76 -25.06
C ILE A 50 7.82 -22.79 -25.94
N LYS A 51 9.15 -22.74 -26.00
CA LYS A 51 9.98 -23.67 -26.79
C LYS A 51 10.18 -24.99 -26.05
N ASP A 52 10.39 -24.91 -24.74
CA ASP A 52 10.51 -26.06 -23.85
C ASP A 52 9.91 -25.71 -22.49
N PRO A 53 8.72 -26.24 -22.15
CA PRO A 53 8.02 -25.96 -20.89
C PRO A 53 8.81 -26.30 -19.62
N LYS A 54 9.90 -27.09 -19.72
CA LYS A 54 10.82 -27.34 -18.61
C LYS A 54 11.58 -26.09 -18.18
N ASN A 55 11.72 -25.10 -19.06
CA ASN A 55 12.21 -23.77 -18.68
C ASN A 55 11.12 -23.09 -17.86
N ALA A 56 11.26 -23.14 -16.54
CA ALA A 56 10.28 -22.56 -15.63
C ALA A 56 10.26 -21.03 -15.73
N ILE A 57 9.06 -20.47 -15.75
CA ILE A 57 8.78 -19.06 -15.49
C ILE A 57 8.64 -18.83 -13.98
N PHE A 58 8.79 -17.58 -13.54
CA PHE A 58 8.63 -17.24 -12.13
C PHE A 58 7.21 -17.60 -11.66
N LYS A 59 7.09 -18.18 -10.47
CA LYS A 59 5.79 -18.53 -9.85
C LYS A 59 5.76 -17.98 -8.44
N ALA A 60 4.99 -16.90 -8.25
CA ALA A 60 4.87 -16.21 -6.97
C ALA A 60 4.47 -17.19 -5.84
N SER A 61 3.48 -18.05 -6.06
CA SER A 61 3.01 -19.02 -5.06
C SER A 61 4.03 -20.12 -4.68
N LEU A 62 5.12 -20.27 -5.44
CA LEU A 62 6.19 -21.25 -5.17
C LEU A 62 7.50 -20.57 -4.76
N SER A 63 7.47 -19.25 -4.55
CA SER A 63 8.62 -18.44 -4.15
C SER A 63 8.56 -18.11 -2.66
N ASP A 64 9.65 -17.62 -2.10
CA ASP A 64 9.63 -17.08 -0.74
C ASP A 64 8.69 -15.85 -0.65
N PRO A 65 8.19 -15.52 0.56
CA PRO A 65 7.27 -14.40 0.74
C PRO A 65 7.81 -13.04 0.27
N MET A 66 9.13 -12.81 0.34
CA MET A 66 9.71 -11.54 -0.09
C MET A 66 9.62 -11.42 -1.62
N ARG A 67 10.08 -12.44 -2.36
CA ARG A 67 9.99 -12.45 -3.83
C ARG A 67 8.54 -12.43 -4.33
N THR A 68 7.64 -13.09 -3.59
CA THR A 68 6.19 -13.08 -3.86
C THR A 68 5.59 -11.68 -3.74
N ASN A 69 6.05 -10.88 -2.77
CA ASN A 69 5.59 -9.50 -2.61
C ASN A 69 6.27 -8.54 -3.58
N GLU A 70 7.55 -8.73 -3.86
CA GLU A 70 8.34 -7.86 -4.73
C GLU A 70 7.84 -7.81 -6.17
N VAL A 71 7.29 -8.91 -6.70
CA VAL A 71 6.61 -8.90 -8.01
C VAL A 71 5.38 -7.99 -8.03
N CYS A 72 4.73 -7.72 -6.89
CA CYS A 72 3.66 -6.72 -6.82
C CYS A 72 4.25 -5.31 -6.61
N PHE A 73 5.29 -5.20 -5.78
CA PHE A 73 5.92 -3.94 -5.41
C PHE A 73 6.64 -3.26 -6.58
N GLN A 74 7.00 -3.98 -7.64
CA GLN A 74 7.56 -3.38 -8.85
C GLN A 74 6.68 -2.23 -9.39
N CYS A 75 5.36 -2.30 -9.21
CA CYS A 75 4.39 -1.27 -9.57
C CYS A 75 3.67 -0.62 -8.37
N HIS A 76 3.38 -1.40 -7.32
CA HIS A 76 2.59 -0.96 -6.16
C HIS A 76 3.44 -0.40 -5.01
N MET A 77 4.61 0.15 -5.33
CA MET A 77 5.48 0.84 -4.41
C MET A 77 6.01 2.12 -5.08
N ARG A 78 5.89 3.25 -4.38
CA ARG A 78 6.52 4.51 -4.78
C ARG A 78 7.99 4.43 -4.43
N ASN A 79 8.81 4.88 -5.36
CA ASN A 79 10.25 4.74 -5.26
C ASN A 79 10.92 5.96 -5.89
N ARG A 80 12.25 5.87 -5.99
CA ARG A 80 13.18 6.78 -6.61
C ARG A 80 14.11 5.96 -7.52
N ASP A 81 14.74 6.62 -8.48
CA ASP A 81 15.70 6.02 -9.40
C ASP A 81 16.85 5.42 -8.58
N LYS A 82 17.24 4.19 -8.93
CA LYS A 82 18.33 3.51 -8.22
C LYS A 82 19.66 4.25 -8.37
N ARG A 83 19.85 4.99 -9.47
CA ARG A 83 21.05 5.80 -9.71
C ARG A 83 21.29 6.87 -8.66
N MET A 84 20.25 7.30 -7.94
CA MET A 84 20.42 8.22 -6.82
C MET A 84 21.22 7.60 -5.66
N GLU A 85 21.19 6.27 -5.51
CA GLU A 85 21.98 5.54 -4.51
C GLU A 85 23.29 5.02 -5.10
N THR A 86 23.25 4.46 -6.32
CA THR A 86 24.41 3.75 -6.88
C THR A 86 25.41 4.66 -7.60
N GLN A 87 25.01 5.90 -7.92
CA GLN A 87 25.83 6.87 -8.67
C GLN A 87 25.83 8.26 -8.00
N ASP A 88 25.29 8.37 -6.79
CA ASP A 88 25.10 9.65 -6.08
C ASP A 88 24.39 10.73 -6.91
N ALA A 89 23.56 10.32 -7.88
CA ALA A 89 22.87 11.24 -8.77
C ALA A 89 21.76 12.00 -8.02
N THR A 90 21.68 13.31 -8.25
CA THR A 90 20.54 14.11 -7.78
C THR A 90 19.37 13.99 -8.75
N SER A 91 18.17 14.41 -8.33
CA SER A 91 17.05 14.46 -9.28
C SER A 91 17.26 15.41 -10.45
N LYS A 92 18.13 16.42 -10.30
CA LYS A 92 18.48 17.37 -11.37
C LYS A 92 19.40 16.72 -12.41
N ASP A 93 20.34 15.89 -11.96
CA ASP A 93 21.24 15.14 -12.86
C ASP A 93 20.45 14.16 -13.73
N LEU A 94 19.30 13.71 -13.23
CA LEU A 94 18.38 12.80 -13.91
C LEU A 94 17.23 13.52 -14.62
N TRP A 95 17.38 14.81 -14.95
CA TRP A 95 16.34 15.57 -15.65
C TRP A 95 15.87 14.86 -16.92
N MET A 96 14.56 14.62 -17.02
CA MET A 96 13.86 13.89 -18.10
C MET A 96 14.23 12.39 -18.25
N ASP A 97 15.24 11.92 -17.53
CA ASP A 97 15.78 10.56 -17.67
C ASP A 97 15.60 9.70 -16.42
N ALA A 98 15.21 10.29 -15.28
CA ALA A 98 14.88 9.53 -14.08
C ALA A 98 13.80 8.47 -14.40
N LYS A 99 13.80 7.33 -13.71
CA LYS A 99 12.80 6.28 -13.91
C LYS A 99 11.93 6.07 -12.66
N ASP A 100 10.61 6.09 -12.81
CA ASP A 100 9.64 5.84 -11.70
C ASP A 100 9.21 4.35 -11.62
N TYR A 101 9.87 3.46 -12.37
CA TYR A 101 9.70 1.99 -12.41
C TYR A 101 11.07 1.28 -12.32
N PRO A 102 11.12 -0.01 -11.92
CA PRO A 102 12.38 -0.67 -11.59
C PRO A 102 13.03 -1.12 -12.90
N ASP A 103 13.86 -0.25 -13.46
CA ASP A 103 14.50 -0.46 -14.75
C ASP A 103 15.36 -1.72 -14.76
N GLY A 104 15.12 -2.61 -15.73
CA GLY A 104 15.80 -3.90 -15.85
C GLY A 104 15.33 -4.97 -14.87
N TYR A 105 14.32 -4.72 -14.03
CA TYR A 105 13.80 -5.72 -13.11
C TYR A 105 13.08 -6.86 -13.84
N GLU A 106 13.32 -8.08 -13.36
CA GLU A 106 12.59 -9.26 -13.77
C GLU A 106 12.04 -9.99 -12.52
N PRO A 107 10.84 -10.58 -12.59
CA PRO A 107 10.26 -11.31 -11.46
C PRO A 107 11.19 -12.40 -10.89
N GLY A 108 11.30 -12.42 -9.57
CA GLY A 108 12.16 -13.35 -8.83
C GLY A 108 13.56 -12.81 -8.52
N LYS A 109 13.95 -11.65 -9.09
CA LYS A 109 15.15 -10.93 -8.66
C LYS A 109 14.87 -10.10 -7.39
N PRO A 110 15.89 -9.71 -6.62
CA PRO A 110 15.71 -8.79 -5.50
C PRO A 110 15.37 -7.38 -5.98
N LEU A 111 14.16 -6.90 -5.71
CA LEU A 111 13.67 -5.60 -6.18
C LEU A 111 14.54 -4.42 -5.70
N ILE A 112 15.11 -4.53 -4.50
CA ILE A 112 15.98 -3.49 -3.92
C ILE A 112 17.19 -3.18 -4.80
N ASN A 113 17.63 -4.10 -5.66
CA ASN A 113 18.75 -3.88 -6.57
C ASN A 113 18.40 -2.95 -7.75
N TYR A 114 17.11 -2.73 -7.99
CA TYR A 114 16.60 -2.00 -9.16
C TYR A 114 15.92 -0.69 -8.79
N LYS A 115 15.67 -0.45 -7.49
CA LYS A 115 15.05 0.78 -7.01
C LYS A 115 15.44 1.17 -5.60
N LEU A 116 15.31 2.46 -5.36
CA LEU A 116 15.39 3.07 -4.04
C LEU A 116 13.97 3.36 -3.52
N PRO A 117 13.49 2.71 -2.45
CA PRO A 117 12.21 3.02 -1.83
C PRO A 117 12.03 4.51 -1.53
N ALA A 118 10.82 5.03 -1.72
CA ALA A 118 10.52 6.40 -1.30
C ALA A 118 10.77 6.52 0.21
N PRO A 119 11.38 7.63 0.67
CA PRO A 119 11.76 7.78 2.07
C PRO A 119 10.54 7.68 2.99
N PHE A 120 10.73 6.94 4.07
CA PHE A 120 9.74 6.71 5.10
C PHE A 120 10.44 6.79 6.47
N SER A 121 10.00 7.75 7.29
CA SER A 121 10.47 7.94 8.66
C SER A 121 9.26 8.07 9.58
N PRO A 122 9.08 7.19 10.59
CA PRO A 122 7.99 7.33 11.55
C PRO A 122 8.04 8.70 12.25
N GLY A 123 6.89 9.38 12.30
CA GLY A 123 6.77 10.71 12.91
C GLY A 123 7.06 11.88 11.96
N GLU A 124 7.60 11.63 10.76
CA GLU A 124 7.88 12.67 9.77
C GLU A 124 6.91 12.56 8.59
N GLU A 125 6.22 13.65 8.28
CA GLU A 125 5.38 13.72 7.10
C GLU A 125 6.22 13.94 5.85
N THR A 126 5.95 13.17 4.79
CA THR A 126 6.60 13.32 3.49
C THR A 126 5.57 13.64 2.40
N LYS A 127 6.03 13.74 1.16
CA LYS A 127 5.12 13.91 0.00
C LYS A 127 4.27 12.66 -0.24
N GLU A 128 4.75 11.47 0.14
CA GLU A 128 4.09 10.19 -0.09
C GLU A 128 3.33 9.67 1.14
N PHE A 129 3.74 10.03 2.36
CA PHE A 129 3.23 9.47 3.61
C PHE A 129 2.87 10.56 4.64
N TRP A 130 1.79 10.34 5.38
CA TRP A 130 1.47 11.05 6.61
C TRP A 130 2.50 10.70 7.69
N ALA A 131 2.62 11.53 8.74
CA ALA A 131 3.59 11.29 9.81
C ALA A 131 3.33 9.99 10.62
N ASN A 132 2.09 9.47 10.62
CA ASN A 132 1.79 8.15 11.18
C ASN A 132 2.18 6.98 10.26
N GLY A 133 2.75 7.28 9.09
CA GLY A 133 3.16 6.34 8.06
C GLY A 133 2.09 6.01 7.02
N ALA A 134 0.84 6.43 7.20
CA ALA A 134 -0.22 6.09 6.25
C ALA A 134 0.01 6.81 4.91
N ALA A 135 -0.41 6.18 3.81
CA ALA A 135 -0.24 6.75 2.49
C ALA A 135 -1.02 8.07 2.28
N LYS A 136 -0.41 9.01 1.56
CA LYS A 136 -1.03 10.22 0.98
C LYS A 136 -1.37 10.06 -0.51
N LYS A 137 -0.65 9.19 -1.20
CA LYS A 137 -0.73 8.98 -2.66
C LYS A 137 -1.08 7.54 -3.01
N ASN A 138 -1.47 7.32 -4.26
CA ASN A 138 -1.60 5.97 -4.81
C ASN A 138 -0.25 5.28 -5.04
N ARG A 139 -0.32 3.94 -5.24
CA ARG A 139 0.81 3.06 -5.53
C ARG A 139 1.85 3.00 -4.39
N THR A 140 1.40 3.10 -3.15
CA THR A 140 2.23 3.07 -1.93
C THR A 140 1.95 1.85 -1.06
N GLN A 141 1.10 0.91 -1.51
CA GLN A 141 0.69 -0.24 -0.72
C GLN A 141 1.91 -1.05 -0.25
N GLY A 142 2.89 -1.24 -1.12
CA GLY A 142 4.14 -1.90 -0.75
C GLY A 142 4.97 -1.11 0.26
N ASN A 143 5.02 0.22 0.14
CA ASN A 143 5.73 1.05 1.11
C ASN A 143 5.12 0.95 2.52
N GLU A 144 3.80 0.87 2.62
CA GLU A 144 3.12 0.65 3.91
C GLU A 144 3.34 -0.79 4.41
N TYR A 145 3.12 -1.77 3.53
CA TYR A 145 3.01 -3.17 3.92
C TYR A 145 4.32 -3.75 4.47
N ILE A 146 5.49 -3.32 3.96
CA ILE A 146 6.79 -3.81 4.46
C ILE A 146 7.03 -3.54 5.96
N HIS A 147 6.30 -2.58 6.54
CA HIS A 147 6.40 -2.25 7.97
C HIS A 147 5.40 -3.03 8.83
N ASP A 148 4.41 -3.68 8.23
CA ASP A 148 3.33 -4.36 8.93
C ASP A 148 3.77 -5.73 9.50
N ARG A 149 3.05 -6.19 10.54
CA ARG A 149 3.30 -7.50 11.17
C ARG A 149 3.02 -8.65 10.21
N MET A 150 2.02 -8.56 9.34
CA MET A 150 1.71 -9.61 8.37
C MET A 150 2.88 -9.84 7.42
N TYR A 151 3.51 -8.77 6.92
CA TYR A 151 4.70 -8.88 6.09
C TYR A 151 5.85 -9.59 6.84
N LYS A 152 6.10 -9.23 8.11
CA LYS A 152 7.12 -9.88 8.95
C LYS A 152 6.86 -11.37 9.20
N HIS A 153 5.59 -11.79 9.16
CA HIS A 153 5.19 -13.19 9.30
C HIS A 153 5.01 -13.92 7.95
N GLY A 154 5.46 -13.32 6.84
CA GLY A 154 5.47 -13.97 5.54
C GLY A 154 4.10 -14.03 4.85
N ILE A 155 3.13 -13.25 5.29
CA ILE A 155 1.89 -13.05 4.54
C ILE A 155 2.19 -12.14 3.35
N THR A 156 1.56 -12.46 2.23
CA THR A 156 1.85 -11.86 0.93
C THR A 156 0.62 -11.26 0.30
N CYS A 157 0.82 -10.43 -0.72
CA CYS A 157 -0.26 -9.84 -1.51
C CYS A 157 -1.23 -10.90 -2.03
N ILE A 158 -0.73 -12.08 -2.45
CA ILE A 158 -1.55 -13.14 -3.04
C ILE A 158 -2.38 -13.94 -2.03
N ASN A 159 -2.15 -13.77 -0.73
CA ASN A 159 -3.03 -14.33 0.30
C ASN A 159 -4.38 -13.60 0.34
N CYS A 160 -4.43 -12.33 -0.10
CA CYS A 160 -5.62 -11.49 -0.12
C CYS A 160 -6.10 -11.13 -1.54
N HIS A 161 -5.18 -11.04 -2.50
CA HIS A 161 -5.47 -10.66 -3.89
C HIS A 161 -5.25 -11.83 -4.83
N ASN A 162 -6.23 -12.11 -5.69
CA ASN A 162 -6.07 -13.12 -6.73
C ASN A 162 -5.62 -12.46 -8.05
N PRO A 163 -4.37 -12.63 -8.49
CA PRO A 163 -3.85 -11.99 -9.71
C PRO A 163 -4.46 -12.54 -11.01
N HIS A 164 -5.16 -13.68 -10.95
CA HIS A 164 -5.75 -14.35 -12.11
C HIS A 164 -7.28 -14.21 -12.19
N LYS A 165 -7.90 -13.41 -11.30
CA LYS A 165 -9.33 -13.10 -11.39
C LYS A 165 -9.52 -11.71 -11.98
N LEU A 166 -10.45 -11.60 -12.93
CA LEU A 166 -10.88 -10.33 -13.51
C LEU A 166 -11.66 -9.44 -12.52
N THR A 167 -12.07 -10.00 -11.37
CA THR A 167 -12.77 -9.24 -10.33
C THR A 167 -11.78 -8.37 -9.58
N ASN A 168 -11.87 -7.06 -9.80
CA ASN A 168 -11.06 -6.09 -9.09
C ASN A 168 -11.46 -6.06 -7.60
N THR A 169 -10.60 -6.59 -6.73
CA THR A 169 -10.81 -6.65 -5.26
C THR A 169 -10.99 -5.25 -4.64
N ALA A 170 -10.42 -4.20 -5.23
CA ALA A 170 -10.64 -2.84 -4.76
C ALA A 170 -12.08 -2.34 -5.02
N LYS A 171 -12.75 -2.88 -6.04
CA LYS A 171 -14.18 -2.59 -6.33
C LYS A 171 -15.13 -3.56 -5.65
N LYS A 172 -14.75 -4.83 -5.52
CA LYS A 172 -15.53 -5.91 -4.91
C LYS A 172 -14.66 -6.65 -3.88
N PRO A 173 -14.48 -6.09 -2.67
CA PRO A 173 -13.69 -6.75 -1.64
C PRO A 173 -14.39 -8.02 -1.16
N GLU A 174 -13.61 -8.98 -0.63
CA GLU A 174 -14.14 -10.21 0.00
C GLU A 174 -14.84 -9.93 1.35
N GLY A 175 -14.90 -8.67 1.78
CA GLY A 175 -15.48 -8.29 3.08
C GLY A 175 -14.64 -8.81 4.24
N ASN A 176 -15.31 -9.21 5.32
CA ASN A 176 -14.64 -9.69 6.53
C ASN A 176 -13.94 -11.03 6.31
N ASP A 177 -14.39 -11.84 5.35
CA ASP A 177 -13.84 -13.18 5.10
C ASP A 177 -12.34 -13.15 4.80
N ALA A 178 -11.84 -12.10 4.14
CA ALA A 178 -10.40 -11.95 3.91
C ALA A 178 -9.59 -11.87 5.22
N CYS A 179 -10.10 -11.16 6.23
CA CYS A 179 -9.46 -11.00 7.53
C CYS A 179 -9.69 -12.22 8.41
N MET A 180 -10.93 -12.72 8.45
CA MET A 180 -11.36 -13.78 9.36
C MET A 180 -10.77 -15.16 9.03
N LYS A 181 -10.15 -15.34 7.84
CA LYS A 181 -9.31 -16.52 7.54
C LYS A 181 -8.24 -16.77 8.61
N CYS A 182 -7.72 -15.70 9.22
CA CYS A 182 -6.70 -15.76 10.27
C CYS A 182 -7.18 -15.16 11.59
N HIS A 183 -8.03 -14.12 11.55
CA HIS A 183 -8.43 -13.32 12.71
C HIS A 183 -9.72 -13.83 13.37
N ALA A 184 -9.79 -15.12 13.71
CA ALA A 184 -10.97 -15.68 14.38
C ALA A 184 -11.23 -15.00 15.74
N PHE A 185 -12.50 -14.87 16.13
CA PHE A 185 -12.89 -14.37 17.45
C PHE A 185 -12.25 -15.21 18.57
N GLY A 186 -11.70 -14.55 19.58
CA GLY A 186 -10.99 -15.19 20.69
C GLY A 186 -9.59 -15.72 20.36
N SER A 187 -9.13 -15.62 19.11
CA SER A 187 -7.74 -15.91 18.78
C SER A 187 -6.82 -14.77 19.23
N ILE A 188 -5.53 -15.08 19.45
CA ILE A 188 -4.52 -14.10 19.92
C ILE A 188 -4.35 -12.89 18.99
N ILE A 189 -4.69 -13.04 17.70
CA ILE A 189 -4.59 -11.97 16.71
C ILE A 189 -5.94 -11.44 16.27
N GLY A 190 -7.05 -12.07 16.68
CA GLY A 190 -8.40 -11.68 16.27
C GLY A 190 -9.10 -10.77 17.28
N PRO A 191 -10.37 -10.43 17.04
CA PRO A 191 -11.16 -9.68 18.01
C PRO A 191 -11.28 -10.45 19.34
N HIS A 192 -11.05 -9.76 20.46
CA HIS A 192 -11.12 -10.35 21.80
C HIS A 192 -12.55 -10.46 22.36
N GLN A 193 -13.52 -9.81 21.72
CA GLN A 193 -14.93 -9.91 22.09
C GLN A 193 -15.54 -11.19 21.51
N ASP A 194 -16.73 -11.60 21.97
CA ASP A 194 -17.41 -12.79 21.44
C ASP A 194 -18.21 -12.50 20.16
N ARG A 195 -18.60 -11.23 19.96
CA ARG A 195 -19.43 -10.81 18.84
C ARG A 195 -18.82 -9.68 18.04
N LEU A 196 -19.16 -9.66 16.76
CA LEU A 196 -18.72 -8.60 15.84
C LEU A 196 -19.21 -7.22 16.30
N GLU A 197 -20.44 -7.11 16.75
CA GLU A 197 -21.03 -5.84 17.17
C GLU A 197 -20.36 -5.29 18.44
N ASP A 198 -19.88 -6.16 19.33
CA ASP A 198 -19.14 -5.74 20.53
C ASP A 198 -17.72 -5.26 20.18
N HIS A 199 -17.15 -5.81 19.10
CA HIS A 199 -15.87 -5.35 18.58
C HIS A 199 -16.00 -4.03 17.83
N THR A 200 -16.94 -3.95 16.89
CA THR A 200 -17.08 -2.83 15.95
C THR A 200 -17.93 -1.70 16.50
N GLN A 201 -18.79 -1.97 17.49
CA GLN A 201 -19.80 -1.05 18.01
C GLN A 201 -20.84 -0.65 16.95
N HIS A 202 -21.03 -1.52 15.96
CA HIS A 202 -21.95 -1.33 14.85
C HIS A 202 -22.86 -2.55 14.67
N LYS A 203 -24.04 -2.36 14.06
CA LYS A 203 -24.91 -3.48 13.66
C LYS A 203 -24.16 -4.41 12.72
N ALA A 204 -24.31 -5.73 12.89
CA ALA A 204 -23.55 -6.73 12.15
C ALA A 204 -23.62 -6.57 10.61
N ASN A 205 -24.79 -6.17 10.08
CA ASN A 205 -25.02 -6.00 8.66
C ASN A 205 -24.71 -4.58 8.12
N SER A 206 -24.09 -3.71 8.92
CA SER A 206 -23.75 -2.35 8.51
C SER A 206 -22.34 -2.27 7.93
N LYS A 207 -22.07 -1.21 7.14
CA LYS A 207 -20.72 -0.92 6.63
C LYS A 207 -19.69 -0.75 7.74
N GLY A 208 -20.09 -0.21 8.90
CA GLY A 208 -19.19 -0.04 10.05
C GLY A 208 -18.73 -1.36 10.67
N SER A 209 -19.37 -2.47 10.33
CA SER A 209 -18.94 -3.81 10.76
C SER A 209 -17.98 -4.50 9.77
N LEU A 210 -17.55 -3.80 8.71
CA LEU A 210 -16.52 -4.30 7.80
C LEU A 210 -15.12 -3.97 8.32
N CYS A 211 -14.27 -4.98 8.52
CA CYS A 211 -12.91 -4.83 9.06
C CYS A 211 -12.11 -3.76 8.30
N ILE A 212 -12.22 -3.78 6.96
CA ILE A 212 -11.49 -2.87 6.07
C ILE A 212 -11.90 -1.39 6.19
N GLU A 213 -13.07 -1.08 6.77
CA GLU A 213 -13.47 0.32 6.93
C GLU A 213 -12.77 0.98 8.12
N CYS A 214 -12.36 0.20 9.12
CA CYS A 214 -11.60 0.68 10.28
C CYS A 214 -10.10 0.43 10.17
N HIS A 215 -9.71 -0.76 9.70
CA HIS A 215 -8.31 -1.18 9.62
C HIS A 215 -7.63 -0.80 8.30
N MET A 216 -8.38 -0.53 7.24
CA MET A 216 -7.85 -0.07 5.95
C MET A 216 -8.55 1.23 5.50
N PRO A 217 -8.49 2.30 6.31
CA PRO A 217 -9.15 3.56 5.99
C PRO A 217 -8.60 4.17 4.70
N LYS A 218 -9.41 5.00 4.05
CA LYS A 218 -9.02 5.71 2.84
C LYS A 218 -8.20 6.94 3.21
N THR A 219 -6.87 6.80 3.20
CA THR A 219 -5.94 7.88 3.62
C THR A 219 -5.30 8.60 2.44
N ALA A 220 -5.37 8.02 1.23
CA ALA A 220 -4.64 8.48 0.06
C ALA A 220 -5.54 8.83 -1.13
N LYS A 221 -5.00 9.70 -2.00
CA LYS A 221 -5.63 10.17 -3.23
C LYS A 221 -4.98 9.54 -4.47
N HIS A 222 -5.76 9.32 -5.53
CA HIS A 222 -5.23 8.88 -6.83
C HIS A 222 -4.51 10.01 -7.57
N THR A 223 -5.10 11.20 -7.53
CA THR A 223 -4.55 12.47 -8.05
C THR A 223 -4.76 13.57 -7.01
N GLY A 224 -3.99 14.67 -7.09
CA GLY A 224 -4.12 15.78 -6.13
C GLY A 224 -5.53 16.37 -6.00
N LYS A 225 -6.35 16.25 -7.06
CA LYS A 225 -7.74 16.72 -7.11
C LYS A 225 -8.78 15.65 -6.76
N SER A 226 -8.39 14.37 -6.72
CA SER A 226 -9.32 13.28 -6.41
C SER A 226 -9.65 13.21 -4.91
N PRO A 227 -10.84 12.71 -4.54
CA PRO A 227 -11.14 12.40 -3.15
C PRO A 227 -10.27 11.25 -2.62
N PHE A 228 -10.23 11.11 -1.29
CA PHE A 228 -9.59 9.96 -0.64
C PHE A 228 -10.30 8.67 -1.05
N THR A 229 -9.57 7.81 -1.74
CA THR A 229 -10.10 6.61 -2.40
C THR A 229 -9.16 5.43 -2.28
N VAL A 230 -7.88 5.66 -1.96
CA VAL A 230 -6.88 4.62 -1.77
C VAL A 230 -6.87 4.21 -0.30
N ARG A 231 -7.05 2.91 -0.05
CA ARG A 231 -7.02 2.31 1.28
C ARG A 231 -5.59 2.07 1.75
N SER A 232 -5.31 2.42 3.00
CA SER A 232 -4.04 2.12 3.65
C SER A 232 -3.84 0.60 3.80
N HIS A 233 -2.61 0.14 3.59
CA HIS A 233 -2.16 -1.23 3.86
C HIS A 233 -1.27 -1.29 5.12
N LEU A 234 -1.42 -0.34 6.04
CA LEU A 234 -0.82 -0.45 7.39
C LEU A 234 -1.61 -1.36 8.32
N PHE A 235 -2.90 -1.60 8.05
CA PHE A 235 -3.84 -2.43 8.83
C PHE A 235 -4.07 -2.01 10.31
N THR A 236 -3.25 -1.09 10.82
CA THR A 236 -3.39 -0.51 12.15
C THR A 236 -4.60 0.40 12.23
N PHE A 237 -5.29 0.37 13.37
CA PHE A 237 -6.40 1.26 13.64
C PHE A 237 -5.88 2.66 14.00
N THR A 238 -6.08 3.62 13.08
CA THR A 238 -5.75 5.03 13.34
C THR A 238 -6.90 5.69 14.08
N TYR A 239 -6.77 5.82 15.40
CA TYR A 239 -7.81 6.41 16.25
C TYR A 239 -7.90 7.94 16.08
N PRO A 240 -9.06 8.58 16.39
CA PRO A 240 -9.27 10.00 16.11
C PRO A 240 -8.24 10.96 16.73
N ALA A 241 -7.78 10.71 17.96
CA ALA A 241 -6.72 11.52 18.58
C ALA A 241 -5.38 11.39 17.85
N GLN A 242 -5.04 10.22 17.30
CA GLN A 242 -3.85 10.04 16.45
C GLN A 242 -3.94 10.86 15.16
N THR A 243 -5.08 10.80 14.46
CA THR A 243 -5.33 11.63 13.27
C THR A 243 -5.09 13.11 13.58
N LYS A 244 -5.61 13.59 14.72
CA LYS A 244 -5.43 14.97 15.16
C LYS A 244 -3.97 15.30 15.48
N ALA A 245 -3.29 14.43 16.24
CA ALA A 245 -1.91 14.63 16.68
C ALA A 245 -0.92 14.76 15.51
N TYR A 246 -1.15 13.99 14.44
CA TYR A 246 -0.33 14.04 13.22
C TYR A 246 -0.83 15.05 12.18
N GLY A 247 -1.78 15.92 12.52
CA GLY A 247 -2.28 16.96 11.61
C GLY A 247 -2.96 16.43 10.35
N MET A 248 -3.41 15.17 10.36
CA MET A 248 -4.00 14.53 9.18
C MET A 248 -5.42 15.07 8.94
N PRO A 249 -5.88 15.18 7.68
CA PRO A 249 -7.25 15.57 7.38
C PRO A 249 -8.26 14.62 8.05
N PRO A 250 -9.34 15.12 8.66
CA PRO A 250 -10.33 14.28 9.34
C PRO A 250 -10.88 13.15 8.47
N GLU A 251 -11.03 13.36 7.16
CA GLU A 251 -11.54 12.35 6.21
C GLU A 251 -10.64 11.13 6.06
N THR A 252 -9.38 11.20 6.50
CA THR A 252 -8.48 10.05 6.56
C THR A 252 -8.76 9.13 7.75
N ASN A 253 -9.50 9.62 8.76
CA ASN A 253 -9.91 8.84 9.91
C ASN A 253 -11.12 7.95 9.57
N ALA A 254 -11.06 6.68 9.96
CA ALA A 254 -12.11 5.69 9.70
C ALA A 254 -13.50 6.11 10.21
N CYS A 255 -13.56 6.67 11.42
CA CYS A 255 -14.82 7.06 12.06
C CYS A 255 -15.40 8.30 11.37
N TYR A 256 -14.59 9.35 11.21
CA TYR A 256 -15.04 10.62 10.62
C TYR A 256 -15.46 10.45 9.15
N ALA A 257 -14.85 9.53 8.41
CA ALA A 257 -15.23 9.24 7.02
C ALA A 257 -16.72 8.86 6.86
N CYS A 258 -17.34 8.27 7.90
CA CYS A 258 -18.77 7.95 7.97
C CYS A 258 -19.57 8.96 8.81
N HIS A 259 -18.99 9.50 9.87
CA HIS A 259 -19.63 10.41 10.83
C HIS A 259 -19.17 11.87 10.66
N LYS A 260 -19.41 12.42 9.47
CA LYS A 260 -18.94 13.77 9.08
C LYS A 260 -19.61 14.92 9.84
N ASP A 261 -20.72 14.62 10.50
CA ASP A 261 -21.46 15.50 11.41
C ASP A 261 -20.80 15.63 12.79
N ARG A 262 -19.77 14.82 13.07
CA ARG A 262 -19.09 14.75 14.37
C ARG A 262 -17.66 15.28 14.28
N THR A 263 -17.04 15.50 15.44
CA THR A 263 -15.64 15.95 15.52
C THR A 263 -14.74 14.78 15.86
N LEU A 264 -13.46 14.85 15.50
CA LEU A 264 -12.47 13.85 15.94
C LEU A 264 -12.44 13.71 17.47
N LYS A 265 -12.66 14.81 18.21
CA LYS A 265 -12.76 14.75 19.68
C LYS A 265 -13.96 13.92 20.13
N SER A 266 -15.16 14.21 19.64
CA SER A 266 -16.35 13.48 20.08
C SER A 266 -16.33 12.01 19.66
N LEU A 267 -15.69 11.69 18.53
CA LEU A 267 -15.44 10.30 18.12
C LEU A 267 -14.38 9.60 19.00
N GLN A 268 -13.37 10.34 19.49
CA GLN A 268 -12.43 9.81 20.48
C GLN A 268 -13.14 9.53 21.81
N ASP A 269 -13.99 10.44 22.27
CA ASP A 269 -14.73 10.30 23.52
C ASP A 269 -15.60 9.03 23.53
N ASP A 270 -16.22 8.66 22.39
CA ASP A 270 -16.96 7.39 22.26
C ASP A 270 -16.06 6.17 22.48
N LEU A 271 -14.87 6.13 21.89
CA LEU A 271 -13.93 5.03 22.09
C LEU A 271 -13.57 4.88 23.58
N LYS A 272 -13.43 5.99 24.30
CA LYS A 272 -13.19 6.00 25.75
C LYS A 272 -14.38 5.45 26.52
N ASN A 273 -15.59 5.88 26.17
CA ASN A 273 -16.83 5.39 26.80
C ASN A 273 -17.04 3.88 26.58
N TRP A 274 -16.55 3.33 25.47
CA TRP A 274 -16.54 1.88 25.18
C TRP A 274 -15.40 1.12 25.85
N GLY A 275 -14.56 1.78 26.66
CA GLY A 275 -13.41 1.17 27.32
C GLY A 275 -12.27 0.79 26.38
N LYS A 276 -12.23 1.31 25.14
CA LYS A 276 -11.20 1.02 24.13
C LYS A 276 -9.96 1.91 24.34
N LEU A 277 -9.37 1.84 25.53
CA LEU A 277 -8.26 2.71 25.98
C LEU A 277 -6.86 2.21 25.57
N GLU A 278 -6.75 0.98 25.06
CA GLU A 278 -5.46 0.34 24.68
C GLU A 278 -4.67 1.13 23.61
N TRP A 279 -5.34 2.07 22.95
CA TRP A 279 -4.83 2.87 21.85
C TRP A 279 -4.41 4.29 22.29
N GLU A 280 -4.54 4.67 23.57
CA GLU A 280 -4.17 6.01 24.09
C GLU A 280 -2.65 6.28 24.19
N LYS A 281 -1.81 5.56 23.45
CA LYS A 281 -0.34 5.69 23.54
C LYS A 281 0.18 7.10 23.22
N LEU A 282 -0.56 7.92 22.48
CA LEU A 282 -0.22 9.31 22.18
C LEU A 282 -0.88 10.35 23.09
N GLU A 283 -1.80 9.96 23.97
CA GLU A 283 -2.31 10.84 25.04
C GLU A 283 -1.56 10.61 26.38
N LEU A 284 -0.92 9.44 26.54
CA LEU A 284 -0.17 9.07 27.74
C LEU A 284 1.28 9.58 27.78
N SER A 285 1.76 10.32 26.77
CA SER A 285 3.13 10.85 26.76
C SER A 285 3.35 12.12 27.59
N ASN A 286 2.40 12.50 28.45
CA ASN A 286 2.55 13.63 29.39
C ASN A 286 2.66 13.20 30.87
N THR A 287 2.77 11.91 31.17
CA THR A 287 3.18 11.48 32.52
C THR A 287 4.64 11.10 32.51
N SER A 288 5.44 12.03 33.01
CA SER A 288 6.84 11.88 33.39
C SER A 288 7.04 10.62 34.26
N PHE A 289 8.02 9.81 33.90
CA PHE A 289 8.74 8.93 34.82
C PHE A 289 10.22 9.27 34.72
#